data_AF-A0A928VE25-F1
#
_entry.id   AF-A0A928VE25-F1
#
_cell.length_a   1.000
_cell.length_b   1.000
_cell.length_c   1.000
_cell.angle_alpha   90.00
_cell.angle_beta   90.00
_cell.angle_gamma   90.00
#
_symmetry.space_group_name_H-M   'P 1'
#
loop_
_entity.id
_entity.type
_entity.pdbx_description
1 polymer ?
#
loop_
_entity_poly.entity_id
_entity_poly.type
_entity_poly.pdbx_seq_one_letter_code
_entity_poly.pdbx_strand_id
1 'polypeptide(L)'
;MTRTLHDQFASAIEKPDWLPGIYFLPKGQRAAIIAINQLPVSSETLWLRLLGRETVQAQAVSELMTLPKNHPFRTHALKQLMNLRKTLEARQNLNRDERALVMSLSPIYQQWEEETLQRGRQEGRQEGRQELLSRVVPTLLRTGLTIEQIA
;
A
#
# COMPACT_ATOMS: atom_id res chain seq x y z
N MET A 1 -12.97 -17.43 25.92
CA MET A 1 -13.25 -18.78 25.37
C MET A 1 -12.91 -18.76 23.88
N THR A 2 -11.79 -19.35 23.51
CA THR A 2 -11.33 -19.45 22.11
C THR A 2 -12.13 -20.57 21.44
N ARG A 3 -13.24 -20.26 20.76
CA ARG A 3 -13.90 -21.24 19.90
C ARG A 3 -12.95 -21.55 18.75
N THR A 4 -12.45 -22.77 18.71
CA THR A 4 -11.58 -23.27 17.65
C THR A 4 -12.37 -23.37 16.35
N LEU A 5 -11.80 -22.88 15.24
CA LEU A 5 -12.44 -22.87 13.90
C LEU A 5 -12.91 -24.26 13.45
N HIS A 6 -12.29 -25.31 13.98
CA HIS A 6 -12.64 -26.71 13.76
C HIS A 6 -14.13 -27.03 14.05
N ASP A 7 -14.69 -26.45 15.11
CA ASP A 7 -16.05 -26.78 15.57
C ASP A 7 -17.15 -26.08 14.76
N GLN A 8 -16.80 -25.02 14.03
CA GLN A 8 -17.76 -24.21 13.27
C GLN A 8 -17.70 -24.44 11.76
N PHE A 9 -16.54 -24.83 11.23
CA PHE A 9 -16.32 -24.97 9.79
C PHE A 9 -15.79 -26.37 9.45
N ALA A 10 -16.73 -27.32 9.29
CA ALA A 10 -16.58 -28.57 8.55
C ALA A 10 -15.22 -29.30 8.72
N SER A 11 -14.77 -29.48 9.97
CA SER A 11 -13.50 -30.16 10.28
C SER A 11 -12.31 -29.57 9.52
N ALA A 12 -12.22 -28.25 9.42
CA ALA A 12 -11.04 -27.61 8.84
C ALA A 12 -9.79 -28.03 9.63
N ILE A 13 -8.75 -28.45 8.91
CA ILE A 13 -7.54 -29.04 9.49
C ILE A 13 -6.35 -28.14 9.20
N GLU A 14 -5.58 -27.86 10.24
CA GLU A 14 -4.26 -27.26 10.12
C GLU A 14 -3.26 -28.32 9.67
N LYS A 15 -2.41 -27.97 8.70
CA LYS A 15 -1.39 -28.87 8.19
C LYS A 15 -0.02 -28.48 8.75
N PRO A 16 0.81 -29.44 9.20
CA PRO A 16 2.13 -29.14 9.75
C PRO A 16 3.05 -28.38 8.77
N ASP A 17 2.88 -28.61 7.46
CA ASP A 17 3.71 -27.99 6.43
C ASP A 17 3.29 -26.54 6.10
N TRP A 18 2.26 -26.01 6.76
CA TRP A 18 1.71 -24.68 6.50
C TRP A 18 1.83 -23.76 7.71
N LEU A 19 1.84 -22.46 7.46
CA LEU A 19 1.90 -21.46 8.51
C LEU A 19 0.68 -21.55 9.44
N PRO A 20 0.86 -21.25 10.74
CA PRO A 20 -0.25 -21.17 11.68
C PRO A 20 -1.36 -20.23 11.20
N GLY A 21 -2.60 -20.62 11.49
CA GLY A 21 -3.79 -19.86 11.07
C GLY A 21 -4.29 -20.15 9.65
N ILE A 22 -3.71 -21.14 8.95
CA ILE A 22 -4.20 -21.62 7.65
C ILE A 22 -4.87 -22.98 7.83
N TYR A 23 -6.18 -23.03 7.57
CA TYR A 23 -7.00 -24.23 7.76
C TYR A 23 -7.57 -24.72 6.44
N PHE A 24 -7.32 -25.98 6.09
CA PHE A 24 -7.82 -26.57 4.85
C PHE A 24 -9.17 -27.22 5.06
N LEU A 25 -10.10 -26.91 4.15
CA LEU A 25 -11.41 -27.56 4.10
C LEU A 25 -11.30 -28.92 3.42
N PRO A 26 -12.34 -29.78 3.54
CA PRO A 26 -12.34 -31.08 2.88
C PRO A 26 -12.03 -31.00 1.38
N LYS A 27 -11.33 -32.02 0.85
CA LYS A 27 -10.77 -32.04 -0.52
C LYS A 27 -11.79 -31.69 -1.62
N GLY A 28 -13.06 -32.00 -1.42
CA GLY A 28 -14.13 -31.68 -2.37
C GLY A 28 -14.36 -30.18 -2.61
N GLN A 29 -14.00 -29.33 -1.63
CA GLN A 29 -14.24 -27.88 -1.70
C GLN A 29 -13.07 -27.09 -2.29
N ARG A 30 -11.86 -27.68 -2.26
CA ARG A 30 -10.61 -27.05 -2.76
C ARG A 30 -10.40 -25.62 -2.21
N ALA A 31 -10.69 -25.42 -0.92
CA ALA A 31 -10.63 -24.13 -0.25
C ALA A 31 -9.84 -24.19 1.05
N ALA A 32 -9.40 -23.02 1.52
CA ALA A 32 -8.79 -22.83 2.83
C ALA A 32 -9.38 -21.59 3.52
N ILE A 33 -9.48 -21.64 4.85
CA ILE A 33 -9.80 -20.52 5.72
C ILE A 33 -8.49 -19.96 6.29
N ILE A 34 -8.36 -18.63 6.23
CA ILE A 34 -7.22 -17.92 6.79
C ILE A 34 -7.70 -17.13 8.01
N ALA A 35 -7.20 -17.50 9.18
CA ALA A 35 -7.41 -16.78 10.43
C ALA A 35 -6.36 -15.68 10.57
N ILE A 36 -6.66 -14.48 10.07
CA ILE A 36 -5.70 -13.37 9.99
C ILE A 36 -5.06 -13.03 11.34
N ASN A 37 -5.81 -13.14 12.44
CA ASN A 37 -5.32 -12.87 13.80
C ASN A 37 -4.41 -13.95 14.39
N GLN A 38 -4.25 -15.09 13.72
CA GLN A 38 -3.37 -16.20 14.11
C GLN A 38 -2.14 -16.29 13.21
N LEU A 39 -2.10 -15.53 12.11
CA LEU A 39 -0.96 -15.54 11.21
C LEU A 39 0.29 -15.02 11.94
N PRO A 40 1.45 -15.67 11.76
CA PRO A 40 2.68 -15.24 12.39
C PRO A 40 3.09 -13.85 11.88
N VAL A 41 3.84 -13.11 12.70
CA VAL A 41 4.38 -11.80 12.34
C VAL A 41 5.59 -12.01 11.44
N SER A 42 5.38 -11.98 10.12
CA SER A 42 6.44 -12.10 9.12
C SER A 42 6.11 -11.30 7.86
N SER A 43 7.11 -11.12 7.00
CA SER A 43 6.96 -10.49 5.69
C SER A 43 5.98 -11.24 4.77
N GLU A 44 5.93 -12.57 4.88
CA GLU A 44 5.08 -13.44 4.06
C GLU A 44 3.59 -13.27 4.36
N THR A 45 3.24 -12.98 5.62
CA THR A 45 1.85 -12.83 6.08
C THR A 45 1.40 -11.38 6.12
N LEU A 46 2.33 -10.43 5.94
CA LEU A 46 2.10 -9.00 6.12
C LEU A 46 0.91 -8.50 5.30
N TRP A 47 0.81 -8.90 4.04
CA TRP A 47 -0.32 -8.55 3.16
C TRP A 47 -1.68 -8.96 3.73
N LEU A 48 -1.78 -10.19 4.24
CA LEU A 48 -3.02 -10.69 4.81
C LEU A 48 -3.36 -9.98 6.12
N ARG A 49 -2.35 -9.67 6.94
CA ARG A 49 -2.52 -8.94 8.21
C ARG A 49 -2.92 -7.48 8.01
N LEU A 50 -2.55 -6.85 6.88
CA LEU A 50 -3.06 -5.53 6.48
C LEU A 50 -4.58 -5.54 6.23
N LEU A 51 -5.17 -6.69 5.91
CA LEU A 51 -6.62 -6.87 5.78
C LEU A 51 -7.29 -7.24 7.12
N GLY A 52 -6.51 -7.35 8.19
CA GLY A 52 -7.00 -7.63 9.53
C GLY A 52 -7.79 -6.47 10.13
N ARG A 53 -8.09 -6.60 11.43
CA ARG A 53 -8.77 -5.56 12.20
C ARG A 53 -7.97 -5.20 13.44
N GLU A 54 -8.31 -4.05 14.01
CA GLU A 54 -7.80 -3.57 15.29
C GLU A 54 -6.25 -3.63 15.36
N THR A 55 -5.72 -4.35 16.35
CA THR A 55 -4.29 -4.45 16.64
C THR A 55 -3.50 -5.15 15.54
N VAL A 56 -4.10 -6.13 14.87
CA VAL A 56 -3.43 -6.89 13.80
C VAL A 56 -3.13 -5.97 12.61
N GLN A 57 -4.11 -5.14 12.22
CA GLN A 57 -3.94 -4.19 11.13
C GLN A 57 -2.98 -3.06 11.53
N ALA A 58 -3.10 -2.52 12.74
CA ALA A 58 -2.20 -1.48 13.23
C ALA A 58 -0.73 -1.94 13.26
N GLN A 59 -0.49 -3.17 13.72
CA GLN A 59 0.84 -3.77 13.72
C GLN A 59 1.37 -3.99 12.29
N ALA A 60 0.53 -4.51 11.39
CA ALA A 60 0.91 -4.69 9.99
C ALA A 60 1.22 -3.37 9.28
N VAL A 61 0.48 -2.29 9.58
CA VAL A 61 0.80 -0.94 9.07
C VAL A 61 2.14 -0.47 9.61
N SER A 62 2.44 -0.68 10.90
CA SER A 62 3.75 -0.34 11.47
C SER A 62 4.89 -1.08 10.77
N GLU A 63 4.76 -2.39 10.55
CA GLU A 63 5.73 -3.20 9.80
C GLU A 63 5.88 -2.74 8.35
N LEU A 64 4.78 -2.36 7.69
CA LEU A 64 4.83 -1.82 6.33
C LEU A 64 5.70 -0.55 6.26
N MET A 65 5.69 0.26 7.32
CA MET A 65 6.43 1.51 7.40
C MET A 65 7.92 1.33 7.66
N THR A 66 8.34 0.20 8.24
CA THR A 66 9.76 -0.13 8.43
C THR A 66 10.43 -0.64 7.15
N LEU A 67 9.66 -1.09 6.16
CA LEU A 67 10.21 -1.50 4.86
C LEU A 67 10.89 -0.32 4.14
N PRO A 68 11.91 -0.56 3.30
CA PRO A 68 12.52 0.50 2.49
C PRO A 68 11.49 1.30 1.67
N LYS A 69 11.68 2.62 1.51
CA LYS A 69 10.74 3.49 0.76
C LYS A 69 10.52 3.05 -0.69
N ASN A 70 11.54 2.43 -1.30
CA ASN A 70 11.53 1.90 -2.67
C ASN A 70 11.05 0.44 -2.76
N HIS A 71 10.64 -0.17 -1.64
CA HIS A 71 10.16 -1.54 -1.65
C HIS A 71 8.81 -1.61 -2.41
N PRO A 72 8.69 -2.40 -3.49
CA PRO A 72 7.48 -2.41 -4.34
C PRO A 72 6.20 -2.68 -3.53
N PHE A 73 6.24 -3.67 -2.64
CA PHE A 73 5.12 -3.98 -1.76
C PHE A 73 4.69 -2.79 -0.88
N ARG A 74 5.65 -2.04 -0.29
CA ARG A 74 5.35 -0.85 0.51
C ARG A 74 4.62 0.19 -0.34
N THR A 75 5.14 0.49 -1.53
CA THR A 75 4.56 1.47 -2.44
C THR A 75 3.13 1.07 -2.85
N HIS A 76 2.92 -0.17 -3.25
CA HIS A 76 1.61 -0.65 -3.67
C HIS A 76 0.60 -0.70 -2.52
N ALA A 77 0.99 -1.25 -1.37
CA ALA A 77 0.11 -1.34 -0.21
C ALA A 77 -0.27 0.04 0.33
N LEU A 78 0.69 0.98 0.42
CA LEU A 78 0.38 2.36 0.84
C LEU A 78 -0.62 3.02 -0.11
N LYS A 79 -0.47 2.86 -1.42
CA LYS A 79 -1.45 3.39 -2.39
C LYS A 79 -2.86 2.85 -2.13
N GLN A 80 -3.00 1.55 -1.85
CA GLN A 80 -4.31 0.95 -1.52
C GLN A 80 -4.87 1.47 -0.20
N LEU A 81 -4.04 1.58 0.83
CA LEU A 81 -4.44 2.14 2.13
C LEU A 81 -4.89 3.60 2.01
N MET A 82 -4.23 4.41 1.18
CA MET A 82 -4.65 5.80 0.94
C MET A 82 -5.98 5.88 0.18
N ASN A 83 -6.21 4.99 -0.78
CA ASN A 83 -7.50 4.90 -1.48
C ASN A 83 -8.64 4.46 -0.54
N LEU A 84 -8.37 3.48 0.32
CA LEU A 84 -9.30 3.04 1.34
C LEU A 84 -9.62 4.19 2.30
N ARG A 85 -8.61 4.90 2.79
CA ARG A 85 -8.80 6.08 3.64
C ARG A 85 -9.70 7.12 2.99
N LYS A 86 -9.43 7.52 1.74
CA LYS A 86 -10.28 8.48 1.01
C LYS A 86 -11.73 8.00 0.90
N THR A 87 -11.91 6.70 0.66
CA THR A 87 -13.24 6.08 0.61
C THR A 87 -13.95 6.12 1.97
N LEU A 88 -13.21 5.94 3.06
CA LEU A 88 -13.73 6.01 4.43
C LEU A 88 -14.04 7.46 4.83
N GLU A 89 -13.20 8.42 4.49
CA GLU A 89 -13.41 9.85 4.79
C GLU A 89 -14.68 10.40 4.13
N ALA A 90 -15.06 9.87 2.96
CA ALA A 90 -16.31 10.25 2.29
C ALA A 90 -17.58 9.69 2.98
N ARG A 91 -17.44 8.78 3.95
CA ARG A 91 -18.58 8.15 4.67
C ARG A 91 -18.87 8.86 5.98
N GLN A 92 -20.15 9.01 6.31
CA GLN A 92 -20.57 9.67 7.56
C GLN A 92 -20.61 8.71 8.77
N ASN A 93 -20.76 7.40 8.55
CA ASN A 93 -21.04 6.41 9.60
C ASN A 93 -19.88 5.42 9.79
N LEU A 94 -18.69 5.93 10.08
CA LEU A 94 -17.52 5.10 10.35
C LEU A 94 -17.65 4.36 11.68
N ASN A 95 -17.37 3.05 11.66
CA ASN A 95 -17.24 2.29 12.89
C ASN A 95 -15.92 2.61 13.62
N ARG A 96 -15.74 2.07 14.84
CA ARG A 96 -14.56 2.34 15.68
C ARG A 96 -13.25 1.97 14.99
N ASP A 97 -13.20 0.82 14.32
CA ASP A 97 -12.00 0.30 13.68
C ASP A 97 -11.64 1.13 12.44
N GLU A 98 -12.65 1.50 11.64
CA GLU A 98 -12.46 2.36 10.47
C GLU A 98 -11.95 3.75 10.86
N ARG A 99 -12.48 4.32 11.95
CA ARG A 99 -12.00 5.60 12.48
C ARG A 99 -10.55 5.48 12.98
N ALA A 100 -10.23 4.41 13.70
CA ALA A 100 -8.87 4.15 14.15
C ALA A 100 -7.89 4.00 12.98
N LEU A 101 -8.30 3.31 11.91
CA LEU A 101 -7.51 3.18 10.68
C LEU A 101 -7.23 4.54 10.05
N VAL A 102 -8.27 5.36 9.81
CA VAL A 102 -8.11 6.71 9.24
C VAL A 102 -7.13 7.54 10.09
N MET A 103 -7.28 7.55 11.41
CA MET A 103 -6.39 8.28 12.32
C MET A 103 -4.95 7.75 12.28
N SER A 104 -4.76 6.43 12.27
CA SER A 104 -3.42 5.80 12.23
C SER A 104 -2.66 6.14 10.95
N LEU A 105 -3.37 6.31 9.84
CA LEU A 105 -2.80 6.66 8.54
C LEU A 105 -2.58 8.17 8.36
N SER A 106 -3.04 9.03 9.28
CA SER A 106 -2.93 10.49 9.16
C SER A 106 -1.49 11.00 9.02
N PRO A 107 -0.55 10.66 9.92
CA PRO A 107 0.83 11.17 9.83
C PRO A 107 1.54 10.64 8.58
N ILE A 108 1.32 9.36 8.27
CA ILE A 108 1.93 8.66 7.14
C ILE A 108 1.48 9.28 5.82
N TYR A 109 0.18 9.59 5.70
CA TYR A 109 -0.38 10.24 4.53
C TYR A 109 0.22 11.61 4.30
N GLN A 110 0.33 12.45 5.33
CA GLN A 110 0.87 13.80 5.19
C GLN A 110 2.29 13.76 4.62
N GLN A 111 3.13 12.87 5.18
CA GLN A 111 4.47 12.67 4.67
C GLN A 111 4.48 12.17 3.22
N TRP A 112 3.65 11.16 2.91
CA TRP A 112 3.57 10.60 1.56
C TRP A 112 3.06 11.61 0.52
N GLU A 113 2.08 12.43 0.89
CA GLU A 113 1.50 13.50 0.07
C GLU A 113 2.55 14.57 -0.23
N GLU A 114 3.30 15.00 0.78
CA GLU A 114 4.38 15.97 0.58
C GLU A 114 5.50 15.42 -0.32
N GLU A 115 5.95 14.18 -0.07
CA GLU A 115 6.96 13.52 -0.90
C GLU A 115 6.49 13.38 -2.36
N THR A 116 5.21 13.04 -2.56
CA THR A 116 4.61 12.89 -3.90
C THR A 116 4.48 14.25 -4.61
N LEU A 117 4.05 15.30 -3.90
CA LEU A 117 3.96 16.65 -4.44
C LEU A 117 5.34 17.23 -4.78
N GLN A 118 6.35 16.96 -3.95
CA GLN A 118 7.72 17.37 -4.23
C GLN A 118 8.26 16.67 -5.48
N ARG A 119 8.02 15.37 -5.62
CA ARG A 119 8.41 14.61 -6.82
C ARG A 119 7.72 15.15 -8.08
N GLY A 120 6.41 15.35 -8.03
CA GLY A 120 5.65 15.92 -9.15
C GLY A 120 6.13 17.32 -9.55
N ARG A 121 6.51 18.16 -8.57
CA ARG A 121 7.12 19.47 -8.84
C ARG A 121 8.51 19.37 -9.50
N GLN A 122 9.28 18.34 -9.20
CA GLN A 122 10.58 18.11 -9.82
C GLN A 122 10.40 17.60 -11.26
N GLU A 123 9.55 16.59 -11.44
CA GLU A 123 9.21 16.01 -12.75
C GLU A 123 8.64 17.09 -13.68
N GLY A 124 7.63 17.85 -13.25
CA GLY A 124 7.04 18.92 -14.05
C GLY A 124 8.03 20.04 -14.41
N ARG A 125 9.02 20.34 -13.56
CA ARG A 125 10.11 21.28 -13.90
C ARG A 125 11.10 20.73 -14.90
N GLN A 126 11.29 19.40 -14.94
CA GLN A 126 12.14 18.76 -15.93
C GLN A 126 11.42 18.69 -17.28
N GLU A 127 10.17 18.22 -17.28
CA GLU A 127 9.32 18.16 -18.47
C GLU A 127 9.12 19.55 -19.09
N GLY A 128 8.77 20.56 -18.29
CA GLY A 128 8.61 21.93 -18.79
C GLY A 128 9.91 22.54 -19.34
N ARG A 129 11.07 22.17 -18.78
CA ARG A 129 12.38 22.56 -19.36
C ARG A 129 12.63 21.86 -20.69
N GLN A 130 12.36 20.56 -20.78
CA GLN A 130 12.51 19.81 -22.03
C GLN A 130 11.55 20.31 -23.11
N GLU A 131 10.31 20.63 -22.76
CA GLU A 131 9.32 21.18 -23.68
C GLU A 131 9.75 22.56 -24.18
N LEU A 132 10.21 23.44 -23.28
CA LEU A 132 10.73 24.76 -23.65
C LEU A 132 11.92 24.64 -24.61
N LEU A 133 12.90 23.78 -24.29
CA LEU A 133 14.06 23.54 -25.15
C LEU A 133 13.63 23.02 -26.52
N SER A 134 12.71 22.05 -26.56
CA SER A 134 12.20 21.46 -27.80
C SER A 134 11.48 22.48 -28.69
N ARG A 135 10.86 23.51 -28.11
CA ARG A 135 10.18 24.58 -28.86
C ARG A 135 11.12 25.71 -29.28
N VAL A 136 12.03 26.11 -28.41
CA VAL A 136 12.85 27.32 -28.59
C VAL A 136 14.10 27.03 -29.42
N VAL A 137 14.80 25.92 -29.17
CA VAL A 137 16.07 25.60 -29.86
C VAL A 137 15.93 25.61 -31.38
N PRO A 138 14.92 24.94 -32.00
CA PRO A 138 14.77 24.99 -33.46
C PRO A 138 14.54 26.40 -34.02
N THR A 139 13.86 27.26 -33.26
CA THR A 139 13.57 28.64 -33.67
C THR A 139 14.85 29.48 -33.66
N LEU A 140 15.68 29.34 -32.62
CA LEU A 140 16.96 30.04 -32.51
C LEU A 140 17.97 29.61 -33.60
N LEU A 141 18.03 28.31 -33.87
CA LEU A 141 18.86 27.77 -34.95
C LEU A 141 18.44 28.34 -36.32
N ARG A 142 17.13 28.47 -36.58
CA ARG A 142 16.61 29.08 -37.81
C ARG A 142 16.95 30.57 -37.94
N THR A 143 17.13 31.28 -36.82
CA THR A 143 17.58 32.68 -36.83
C THR A 143 19.10 32.85 -36.98
N GLY A 144 19.85 31.74 -37.10
CA GLY A 144 21.29 31.76 -37.36
C GLY A 144 22.17 31.70 -36.11
N LEU A 145 21.59 31.52 -34.92
CA LEU A 145 22.36 31.25 -33.69
C LEU A 145 22.90 29.82 -33.73
N THR A 146 24.15 29.63 -33.31
CA THR A 146 24.76 28.29 -33.19
C THR A 146 24.45 27.68 -31.82
N ILE A 147 24.58 26.35 -31.68
CA ILE A 147 24.37 25.65 -30.39
C ILE A 147 25.30 26.20 -29.30
N GLU A 148 26.53 26.57 -29.66
CA GLU A 148 27.53 27.18 -28.76
C GLU A 148 27.10 28.57 -28.24
N GLN A 149 26.22 29.27 -28.95
CA GLN A 149 25.66 30.56 -28.52
C GLN A 149 24.36 30.42 -27.71
N ILE A 150 23.77 29.21 -27.66
CA ILE A 150 22.50 28.91 -26.98
C ILE A 150 22.73 28.22 -25.62
N ALA A 151 23.87 27.52 -25.45
CA ALA A 151 24.26 26.81 -24.22
C ALA A 151 24.91 27.74 -23.19
#